data_AF-K0RP80-F1
#
_entry.id   AF-K0RP80-F1
#
_cell.length_a   1.000
_cell.length_b   1.000
_cell.length_c   1.000
_cell.angle_alpha   90.00
_cell.angle_beta   90.00
_cell.angle_gamma   90.00
#
_symmetry.space_group_name_H-M   'P 1'
#
loop_
_entity.id
_entity.type
_entity.pdbx_description
1 polymer ?
#
loop_
_entity_poly.entity_id
_entity_poly.type
_entity_poly.pdbx_seq_one_letter_code
_entity_poly.pdbx_strand_id
1 'polypeptide(L)'
;MAAQTDGTDANTVVTETTCGICLEEPKDPRFLPCGHSFCDCCLGEWRSCYGVKEEMRRKCPICRARIPPSKEMVSSLLTYRAAKQKWEDNKKTSSEEYHLACQLLKLAEEDVGADWDGVTVLEDDRKQAVAMPDYIYNAALRGDIKSVLKWISANTEDRVNAVTSDEMMNVPILFVASRNNHLMLILFLASKNNHLTLMTLLLQLGADADFRTSKGFTSIQILCSDAMFERGDVSLSVRLLLSWGATSIQDGDEWKDRLSIAREWGYHELANLFESELGGRRCEIVNLPSQPEINGKTCVADEYLPDSNQYKVTLETKSKAVLVLGPDNLKRRDRTPQDCGYYVEFKNGRTIRHDFDSNEDCHAFVAALNNNRETQPAVTEEAEARAEQAAAELLAELGLDDSPSEPSSGCKAKKSKKKKGGKKKRK
;
A
#
# COMPACT_ATOMS: atom_id res chain seq x y z
N MET A 1 16.61 -62.66 34.97
CA MET A 1 15.27 -62.08 35.24
C MET A 1 15.46 -60.59 35.48
N ALA A 2 14.84 -59.77 34.63
CA ALA A 2 14.42 -58.36 34.81
C ALA A 2 15.44 -57.34 35.34
N ALA A 3 15.52 -56.10 34.87
CA ALA A 3 15.01 -55.38 33.70
C ALA A 3 15.81 -54.06 33.73
N GLN A 4 16.20 -53.56 32.55
CA GLN A 4 16.78 -52.24 32.39
C GLN A 4 15.72 -51.19 32.71
N THR A 5 16.08 -50.20 33.52
CA THR A 5 15.30 -48.97 33.71
C THR A 5 15.87 -47.92 32.77
N ASP A 6 15.15 -47.66 31.69
CA ASP A 6 15.34 -46.52 30.81
C ASP A 6 13.99 -45.79 30.73
N GLY A 7 14.01 -44.46 30.63
CA GLY A 7 12.78 -43.68 30.48
C GLY A 7 12.74 -42.37 31.27
N THR A 8 13.60 -41.43 30.90
CA THR A 8 13.37 -39.99 31.09
C THR A 8 12.26 -39.53 30.15
N ASP A 9 11.05 -39.30 30.67
CA ASP A 9 10.01 -38.55 29.96
C ASP A 9 10.34 -37.04 30.03
N ALA A 10 11.16 -36.59 29.08
CA ALA A 10 11.23 -35.19 28.71
C ALA A 10 10.02 -34.89 27.83
N ASN A 11 9.11 -34.09 28.36
CA ASN A 11 7.91 -33.58 27.69
C ASN A 11 8.34 -32.64 26.53
N THR A 12 8.72 -33.22 25.38
CA THR A 12 8.95 -32.46 24.15
C THR A 12 7.61 -32.01 23.59
N VAL A 13 7.22 -30.78 23.92
CA VAL A 13 6.20 -30.04 23.19
C VAL A 13 6.74 -29.82 21.78
N VAL A 14 6.31 -30.67 20.85
CA VAL A 14 6.52 -30.46 19.41
C VAL A 14 5.61 -29.29 19.02
N THR A 15 6.11 -28.06 19.10
CA THR A 15 5.50 -26.95 18.36
C THR A 15 5.79 -27.21 16.90
N GLU A 16 4.78 -27.60 16.12
CA GLU A 16 4.88 -27.69 14.67
C GLU A 16 5.35 -26.33 14.14
N THR A 17 6.61 -26.25 13.69
CA THR A 17 7.29 -25.02 13.27
C THR A 17 6.93 -24.58 11.85
N THR A 18 5.89 -25.15 11.25
CA THR A 18 5.48 -24.88 9.86
C THR A 18 3.99 -24.56 9.78
N CYS A 19 3.63 -23.70 8.84
CA CYS A 19 2.24 -23.34 8.58
C CYS A 19 1.49 -24.56 8.03
N GLY A 20 0.41 -25.00 8.70
CA GLY A 20 -0.37 -26.17 8.26
C GLY A 20 -1.18 -26.01 6.96
N ILE A 21 -1.02 -24.89 6.24
CA ILE A 21 -1.63 -24.62 4.93
C ILE A 21 -0.56 -24.58 3.84
N CYS A 22 0.41 -23.66 3.93
CA CYS A 22 1.46 -23.54 2.91
C CYS A 22 2.68 -24.45 3.15
N LEU A 23 2.77 -25.11 4.31
CA LEU A 23 3.86 -26.01 4.72
C LEU A 23 5.25 -25.35 4.81
N GLU A 24 5.31 -24.01 4.75
CA GLU A 24 6.53 -23.21 4.93
C GLU A 24 6.66 -22.67 6.35
N GLU A 25 7.79 -21.99 6.63
CA GLU A 25 7.97 -21.20 7.84
C GLU A 25 6.89 -20.09 7.91
N PRO A 26 6.13 -19.99 9.02
CA PRO A 26 5.02 -19.07 9.11
C PRO A 26 5.46 -17.59 8.99
N LYS A 27 4.90 -16.89 8.01
CA LYS A 27 4.99 -15.42 7.91
C LYS A 27 3.81 -14.81 8.66
N ASP A 28 4.09 -13.96 9.65
CA ASP A 28 3.09 -13.38 10.57
C ASP A 28 2.15 -14.45 11.16
N PRO A 29 2.66 -15.35 12.02
CA PRO A 29 1.88 -16.48 12.53
C PRO A 29 0.66 -16.02 13.34
N ARG A 30 -0.51 -16.54 12.97
CA ARG A 30 -1.75 -16.42 13.76
C ARG A 30 -1.94 -17.69 14.58
N PHE A 31 -1.90 -17.54 15.90
CA PHE A 31 -2.16 -18.62 16.83
C PHE A 31 -3.65 -18.76 17.08
N LEU A 32 -4.19 -19.94 16.80
CA LEU A 32 -5.57 -20.25 17.10
C LEU A 32 -5.71 -20.72 18.56
N PRO A 33 -6.88 -20.56 19.20
CA PRO A 33 -7.13 -21.06 20.55
C PRO A 33 -6.95 -22.59 20.70
N CYS A 34 -6.99 -23.33 19.60
CA CYS A 34 -6.72 -24.77 19.56
C CYS A 34 -5.24 -25.13 19.55
N GLY A 35 -4.33 -24.15 19.59
CA GLY A 35 -2.88 -24.33 19.64
C GLY A 35 -2.17 -24.42 18.28
N HIS A 36 -2.90 -24.43 17.16
CA HIS A 36 -2.31 -24.47 15.82
C HIS A 36 -2.00 -23.06 15.30
N SER A 37 -0.91 -22.91 14.55
CA SER A 37 -0.49 -21.66 13.93
C SER A 37 -0.48 -21.73 12.40
N PHE A 38 -0.86 -20.63 11.76
CA PHE A 38 -0.87 -20.49 10.29
C PHE A 38 -0.33 -19.11 9.90
N CYS A 39 0.15 -18.95 8.66
CA CYS A 39 0.38 -17.60 8.12
C CYS A 39 -0.94 -16.82 8.11
N ASP A 40 -0.88 -15.51 8.37
CA ASP A 40 -2.07 -14.65 8.35
C ASP A 40 -2.80 -14.69 7.01
N CYS A 41 -2.05 -14.67 5.89
CA CYS A 41 -2.61 -14.79 4.55
C CYS A 41 -3.32 -16.13 4.34
N CYS A 42 -2.67 -17.25 4.69
CA CYS A 42 -3.22 -18.58 4.52
C CYS A 42 -4.51 -18.78 5.33
N LEU A 43 -4.54 -18.29 6.58
CA LEU A 43 -5.73 -18.38 7.41
C LEU A 43 -6.87 -17.50 6.87
N GLY A 44 -6.54 -16.35 6.28
CA GLY A 44 -7.50 -15.49 5.57
C GLY A 44 -8.11 -16.19 4.36
N GLU A 45 -7.27 -16.78 3.49
CA GLU A 45 -7.71 -17.53 2.32
C GLU A 45 -8.59 -18.73 2.69
N TRP A 46 -8.22 -19.48 3.73
CA TRP A 46 -9.04 -20.58 4.24
C TRP A 46 -10.46 -20.14 4.60
N ARG A 47 -10.63 -18.92 5.12
CA ARG A 47 -11.96 -18.35 5.41
C ARG A 47 -12.69 -17.92 4.14
N SER A 48 -11.99 -17.55 3.09
CA SER A 48 -12.56 -17.08 1.81
C SER A 48 -12.80 -18.18 0.76
N CYS A 49 -12.16 -19.35 0.85
CA CYS A 49 -12.24 -20.41 -0.18
C CYS A 49 -13.69 -20.84 -0.50
N TYR A 50 -14.08 -20.78 -1.79
CA TYR A 50 -15.31 -21.37 -2.33
C TYR A 50 -15.21 -22.90 -2.47
N GLY A 51 -16.27 -23.62 -2.13
CA GLY A 51 -16.37 -25.08 -2.31
C GLY A 51 -16.27 -25.92 -1.04
N VAL A 52 -15.89 -25.33 0.10
CA VAL A 52 -16.04 -25.97 1.42
C VAL A 52 -17.36 -25.52 2.03
N LYS A 53 -18.09 -26.43 2.72
CA LYS A 53 -19.30 -26.04 3.48
C LYS A 53 -18.97 -24.83 4.35
N GLU A 54 -19.83 -23.83 4.34
CA GLU A 54 -19.66 -22.53 5.02
C GLU A 54 -19.27 -22.65 6.51
N GLU A 55 -19.70 -23.72 7.17
CA GLU A 55 -19.31 -24.07 8.55
C GLU A 55 -17.83 -24.45 8.72
N MET A 56 -17.15 -24.95 7.69
CA MET A 56 -15.76 -25.40 7.74
C MET A 56 -14.77 -24.23 7.64
N ARG A 57 -15.17 -23.12 7.01
CA ARG A 57 -14.39 -21.86 6.96
C ARG A 57 -14.11 -21.29 8.35
N ARG A 58 -14.98 -21.60 9.31
CA ARG A 58 -14.87 -21.22 10.74
C ARG A 58 -14.23 -22.31 11.60
N LYS A 59 -13.61 -23.32 10.99
CA LYS A 59 -12.95 -24.44 11.68
C LYS A 59 -11.47 -24.52 11.32
N CYS A 60 -10.64 -24.88 12.29
CA CYS A 60 -9.21 -25.06 12.11
C CYS A 60 -8.94 -26.10 11.00
N PRO A 61 -8.07 -25.81 10.02
CA PRO A 61 -7.71 -26.76 8.96
C PRO A 61 -7.19 -28.11 9.48
N ILE A 62 -6.51 -28.11 10.62
CA ILE A 62 -5.87 -29.31 11.20
C ILE A 62 -6.85 -30.08 12.08
N CYS A 63 -7.35 -29.45 13.15
CA CYS A 63 -8.13 -30.14 14.19
C CYS A 63 -9.64 -29.90 14.11
N ARG A 64 -10.10 -29.03 13.19
CA ARG A 64 -11.51 -28.64 13.02
C ARG A 64 -12.15 -27.97 14.23
N ALA A 65 -11.37 -27.59 15.24
CA ALA A 65 -11.82 -26.75 16.34
C ALA A 65 -12.30 -25.40 15.81
N ARG A 66 -13.24 -24.76 16.52
CA ARG A 66 -13.80 -23.47 16.11
C ARG A 66 -12.73 -22.39 16.10
N ILE A 67 -12.74 -21.58 15.05
CA ILE A 67 -11.95 -20.36 14.93
C ILE A 67 -12.86 -19.18 15.29
N PRO A 68 -12.53 -18.38 16.32
CA PRO A 68 -13.25 -17.14 16.57
C PRO A 68 -13.17 -16.16 15.39
N PRO A 69 -14.13 -15.23 15.25
CA PRO A 69 -14.03 -14.16 14.27
C PRO A 69 -12.83 -13.26 14.59
N SER A 70 -12.19 -12.70 13.56
CA SER A 70 -11.12 -11.72 13.78
C SER A 70 -11.68 -10.38 14.24
N LYS A 71 -10.81 -9.52 14.76
CA LYS A 71 -11.16 -8.15 15.15
C LYS A 71 -11.74 -7.35 13.99
N GLU A 72 -11.23 -7.57 12.78
CA GLU A 72 -11.69 -6.94 11.53
C GLU A 72 -13.11 -7.40 11.18
N MET A 73 -13.40 -8.70 11.27
CA MET A 73 -14.74 -9.24 11.03
C MET A 73 -15.77 -8.63 12.00
N VAL A 74 -15.42 -8.54 13.28
CA VAL A 74 -16.30 -7.95 14.30
C VAL A 74 -16.46 -6.44 14.12
N SER A 75 -15.37 -5.71 13.86
CA SER A 75 -15.43 -4.27 13.54
C SER A 75 -16.32 -4.03 12.32
N SER A 76 -16.18 -4.85 11.28
CA SER A 76 -17.00 -4.80 10.08
C SER A 76 -18.49 -4.96 10.35
N LEU A 77 -18.84 -5.97 11.15
CA LEU A 77 -20.20 -6.24 11.59
C LEU A 77 -20.79 -5.05 12.36
N LEU A 78 -20.03 -4.49 13.31
CA LEU A 78 -20.46 -3.35 14.11
C LEU A 78 -20.64 -2.08 13.27
N THR A 79 -19.73 -1.80 12.34
CA THR A 79 -19.82 -0.66 11.43
C THR A 79 -21.06 -0.75 10.55
N TYR A 80 -21.38 -1.93 10.00
CA TYR A 80 -22.58 -2.08 9.17
C TYR A 80 -23.88 -2.00 9.97
N ARG A 81 -23.89 -2.50 11.22
CA ARG A 81 -25.02 -2.29 12.15
C ARG A 81 -25.23 -0.80 12.42
N ALA A 82 -24.17 -0.07 12.74
CA ALA A 82 -24.23 1.37 12.98
C ALA A 82 -24.66 2.16 11.72
N ALA A 83 -24.13 1.81 10.54
CA ALA A 83 -24.51 2.41 9.28
C ALA A 83 -26.00 2.20 8.98
N LYS A 84 -26.49 0.95 9.11
CA LYS A 84 -27.91 0.62 8.94
C LYS A 84 -28.78 1.43 9.90
N GLN A 85 -28.46 1.43 11.20
CA GLN A 85 -29.21 2.18 12.21
C GLN A 85 -29.27 3.68 11.87
N LYS A 86 -28.14 4.27 11.47
CA LYS A 86 -28.06 5.68 11.06
C LYS A 86 -29.01 6.00 9.90
N TRP A 87 -29.13 5.11 8.92
CA TRP A 87 -30.05 5.31 7.79
C TRP A 87 -31.52 5.15 8.20
N GLU A 88 -31.82 4.20 9.11
CA GLU A 88 -33.15 4.02 9.70
C GLU A 88 -33.59 5.24 10.51
N ASP A 89 -32.71 5.77 11.36
CA ASP A 89 -32.96 6.97 12.18
C ASP A 89 -33.23 8.20 11.30
N ASN A 90 -32.53 8.29 10.16
CA ASN A 90 -32.71 9.35 9.17
C ASN A 90 -33.91 9.11 8.23
N LYS A 91 -34.67 8.02 8.41
CA LYS A 91 -35.82 7.62 7.57
C LYS A 91 -35.48 7.49 6.08
N LYS A 92 -34.24 7.10 5.76
CA LYS A 92 -33.74 6.92 4.39
C LYS A 92 -33.63 5.42 4.04
N THR A 93 -34.63 4.64 4.41
CA THR A 93 -34.63 3.17 4.27
C THR A 93 -34.91 2.67 2.85
N SER A 94 -35.07 3.57 1.88
CA SER A 94 -35.25 3.24 0.46
C SER A 94 -34.06 3.68 -0.40
N SER A 95 -32.98 4.17 0.20
CA SER A 95 -31.80 4.61 -0.54
C SER A 95 -30.94 3.40 -0.97
N GLU A 96 -30.21 3.54 -2.07
CA GLU A 96 -29.28 2.51 -2.54
C GLU A 96 -28.22 2.19 -1.48
N GLU A 97 -27.76 3.21 -0.74
CA GLU A 97 -26.80 3.07 0.36
C GLU A 97 -27.35 2.26 1.54
N TYR A 98 -28.65 2.39 1.85
CA TYR A 98 -29.30 1.57 2.87
C TYR A 98 -29.38 0.11 2.44
N HIS A 99 -29.77 -0.15 1.19
CA HIS A 99 -29.83 -1.51 0.66
C HIS A 99 -28.44 -2.16 0.62
N LEU A 100 -27.41 -1.40 0.20
CA LEU A 100 -26.02 -1.85 0.25
C LEU A 100 -25.57 -2.15 1.69
N ALA A 101 -25.88 -1.26 2.64
CA ALA A 101 -25.56 -1.50 4.06
C ALA A 101 -26.23 -2.77 4.60
N CYS A 102 -27.47 -3.07 4.20
CA CYS A 102 -28.16 -4.30 4.58
C CYS A 102 -27.52 -5.56 3.97
N GLN A 103 -27.14 -5.51 2.69
CA GLN A 103 -26.45 -6.62 2.03
C GLN A 103 -25.09 -6.90 2.67
N LEU A 104 -24.30 -5.85 2.89
CA LEU A 104 -23.00 -5.95 3.53
C LEU A 104 -23.11 -6.42 4.99
N LEU A 105 -24.15 -6.02 5.71
CA LEU A 105 -24.44 -6.53 7.06
C LEU A 105 -24.70 -8.03 7.03
N LYS A 106 -25.51 -8.51 6.07
CA LYS A 106 -25.81 -9.93 5.94
C LYS A 106 -24.55 -10.78 5.71
N LEU A 107 -23.67 -10.34 4.82
CA LEU A 107 -22.39 -11.00 4.57
C LEU A 107 -21.51 -11.02 5.83
N ALA A 108 -21.43 -9.90 6.55
CA ALA A 108 -20.67 -9.83 7.79
C ALA A 108 -21.25 -10.74 8.91
N GLU A 109 -22.57 -10.93 8.96
CA GLU A 109 -23.22 -11.86 9.89
C GLU A 109 -22.94 -13.32 9.53
N GLU A 110 -22.89 -13.66 8.24
CA GLU A 110 -22.50 -14.98 7.73
C GLU A 110 -21.03 -15.28 8.07
N ASP A 111 -20.13 -14.33 7.82
CA ASP A 111 -18.70 -14.42 8.11
C ASP A 111 -18.42 -14.65 9.61
N VAL A 112 -19.02 -13.82 10.48
CA VAL A 112 -18.86 -13.94 11.94
C VAL A 112 -19.51 -15.23 12.47
N GLY A 113 -20.62 -15.63 11.86
CA GLY A 113 -21.37 -16.82 12.21
C GLY A 113 -22.43 -16.57 13.27
N ALA A 114 -23.61 -17.17 13.07
CA ALA A 114 -24.76 -17.05 13.99
C ALA A 114 -24.51 -17.60 15.41
N ASP A 115 -23.46 -18.40 15.60
CA ASP A 115 -23.05 -19.00 16.86
C ASP A 115 -22.05 -18.13 17.65
N TRP A 116 -21.71 -16.93 17.16
CA TRP A 116 -20.84 -15.99 17.87
C TRP A 116 -21.53 -15.45 19.13
N ASP A 117 -20.81 -15.45 20.25
CA ASP A 117 -21.31 -15.10 21.57
C ASP A 117 -21.37 -13.57 21.83
N GLY A 118 -20.95 -12.77 20.85
CA GLY A 118 -20.92 -11.31 20.94
C GLY A 118 -19.66 -10.73 21.59
N VAL A 119 -18.73 -11.56 22.06
CA VAL A 119 -17.58 -11.10 22.87
C VAL A 119 -16.27 -11.73 22.44
N THR A 120 -16.26 -13.01 22.03
CA THR A 120 -15.03 -13.74 21.71
C THR A 120 -14.47 -13.27 20.38
N VAL A 121 -13.29 -12.65 20.40
CA VAL A 121 -12.56 -12.22 19.21
C VAL A 121 -11.23 -12.97 19.17
N LEU A 122 -10.81 -13.40 17.98
CA LEU A 122 -9.46 -13.92 17.79
C LEU A 122 -8.51 -12.74 18.03
N GLU A 123 -7.77 -12.81 19.13
CA GLU A 123 -6.80 -11.78 19.49
C GLU A 123 -5.81 -11.58 18.34
N ASP A 124 -5.48 -10.32 18.11
CA ASP A 124 -4.42 -9.93 17.20
C ASP A 124 -3.37 -9.22 18.04
N ASP A 125 -2.20 -9.84 18.17
CA ASP A 125 -1.06 -9.25 18.87
C ASP A 125 -0.50 -8.02 18.12
N ARG A 126 -1.06 -7.69 16.94
CA ARG A 126 -0.77 -6.43 16.24
C ARG A 126 -1.05 -5.24 17.15
N LYS A 127 -0.02 -4.40 17.32
CA LYS A 127 -0.15 -3.09 17.99
C LYS A 127 -1.32 -2.33 17.38
N GLN A 128 -2.16 -1.75 18.23
CA GLN A 128 -3.22 -0.86 17.79
C GLN A 128 -2.62 0.25 16.92
N ALA A 129 -3.03 0.30 15.66
CA ALA A 129 -2.53 1.29 14.72
C ALA A 129 -2.84 2.70 15.19
N VAL A 130 -1.91 3.62 14.98
CA VAL A 130 -2.07 5.03 15.33
C VAL A 130 -3.18 5.63 14.49
N ALA A 131 -4.10 6.37 15.10
CA ALA A 131 -5.14 7.09 14.36
C ALA A 131 -4.52 8.24 13.57
N MET A 132 -4.75 8.26 12.26
CA MET A 132 -4.31 9.31 11.35
C MET A 132 -5.25 10.52 11.44
N PRO A 133 -4.75 11.72 11.78
CA PRO A 133 -5.56 12.94 11.79
C PRO A 133 -6.03 13.34 10.38
N ASP A 134 -7.18 14.01 10.30
CA ASP A 134 -7.78 14.45 9.03
C ASP A 134 -6.83 15.31 8.16
N TYR A 135 -6.03 16.18 8.78
CA TYR A 135 -5.10 17.03 8.03
C TYR A 135 -3.97 16.21 7.37
N ILE A 136 -3.57 15.10 7.99
CA ILE A 136 -2.59 14.15 7.42
C ILE A 136 -3.23 13.30 6.33
N TYR A 137 -4.44 12.80 6.56
CA TYR A 137 -5.21 12.12 5.50
C TYR A 137 -5.29 12.98 4.24
N ASN A 138 -5.65 14.25 4.40
CA ASN A 138 -5.74 15.22 3.31
C ASN A 138 -4.38 15.55 2.67
N ALA A 139 -3.29 15.58 3.46
CA ALA A 139 -1.94 15.77 2.95
C ALA A 139 -1.50 14.57 2.09
N ALA A 140 -1.69 13.35 2.58
CA ALA A 140 -1.39 12.12 1.84
C ALA A 140 -2.19 12.02 0.54
N LEU A 141 -3.48 12.36 0.59
CA LEU A 141 -4.36 12.38 -0.59
C LEU A 141 -3.96 13.41 -1.66
N ARG A 142 -3.19 14.44 -1.29
CA ARG A 142 -2.65 15.45 -2.21
C ARG A 142 -1.20 15.18 -2.64
N GLY A 143 -0.57 14.15 -2.09
CA GLY A 143 0.87 13.90 -2.30
C GLY A 143 1.76 14.95 -1.62
N ASP A 144 1.32 15.56 -0.51
CA ASP A 144 2.13 16.49 0.28
C ASP A 144 3.13 15.73 1.16
N ILE A 145 4.28 15.41 0.57
CA ILE A 145 5.36 14.65 1.20
C ILE A 145 5.90 15.36 2.44
N LYS A 146 6.06 16.70 2.40
CA LYS A 146 6.65 17.47 3.51
C LYS A 146 5.80 17.34 4.77
N SER A 147 4.49 17.55 4.65
CA SER A 147 3.57 17.46 5.80
C SER A 147 3.48 16.05 6.37
N VAL A 148 3.42 15.03 5.50
CA VAL A 148 3.35 13.63 5.95
C VAL A 148 4.64 13.20 6.65
N LEU A 149 5.81 13.46 6.06
CA LEU A 149 7.09 13.09 6.66
C LEU A 149 7.35 13.82 7.98
N LYS A 150 7.03 15.13 8.07
CA LYS A 150 7.16 15.90 9.31
C LYS A 150 6.33 15.27 10.44
N TRP A 151 5.14 14.77 10.13
CA TRP A 151 4.28 14.16 11.13
C TRP A 151 4.75 12.77 11.57
N ILE A 152 5.22 11.94 10.62
CA ILE A 152 5.77 10.62 10.92
C ILE A 152 7.04 10.76 11.77
N SER A 153 7.92 11.73 11.47
CA SER A 153 9.18 11.92 12.19
C SER A 153 9.04 12.57 13.57
N ALA A 154 7.90 13.19 13.88
CA ALA A 154 7.70 13.94 15.11
C ALA A 154 7.46 13.08 16.37
N ASN A 155 7.23 11.77 16.25
CA ASN A 155 6.99 10.90 17.41
C ASN A 155 7.62 9.52 17.24
N THR A 156 7.73 8.80 18.36
CA THR A 156 8.26 7.43 18.46
C THR A 156 7.21 6.34 18.21
N GLU A 157 5.95 6.72 18.04
CA GLU A 157 4.86 5.82 17.66
C GLU A 157 4.99 5.36 16.20
N ASP A 158 4.46 4.19 15.87
CA ASP A 158 4.41 3.65 14.51
C ASP A 158 3.38 4.40 13.64
N ARG A 159 3.70 5.65 13.30
CA ARG A 159 2.88 6.52 12.47
C ARG A 159 2.95 6.18 10.99
N VAL A 160 3.95 5.41 10.56
CA VAL A 160 4.08 5.01 9.15
C VAL A 160 2.97 4.02 8.76
N ASN A 161 2.45 3.26 9.73
CA ASN A 161 1.28 2.39 9.59
C ASN A 161 -0.02 2.98 10.18
N ALA A 162 -0.10 4.32 10.29
CA ALA A 162 -1.30 4.96 10.79
C ALA A 162 -2.50 4.75 9.87
N VAL A 163 -3.68 4.65 10.47
CA VAL A 163 -4.94 4.32 9.80
C VAL A 163 -5.99 5.40 9.98
N THR A 164 -6.92 5.51 9.04
CA THR A 164 -8.14 6.31 9.22
C THR A 164 -9.00 5.76 10.35
N SER A 165 -10.09 6.45 10.70
CA SER A 165 -11.05 5.97 11.69
C SER A 165 -11.74 4.66 11.26
N ASP A 166 -12.37 3.98 12.22
CA ASP A 166 -13.17 2.77 11.96
C ASP A 166 -14.31 3.04 10.96
N GLU A 167 -14.90 4.25 10.99
CA GLU A 167 -15.92 4.69 10.01
C GLU A 167 -15.37 4.75 8.57
N MET A 168 -14.08 5.04 8.43
CA MET A 168 -13.34 5.06 7.18
C MET A 168 -12.56 3.76 6.94
N MET A 169 -12.98 2.67 7.58
CA MET A 169 -12.47 1.31 7.41
C MET A 169 -11.02 1.06 7.86
N ASN A 170 -10.40 1.90 8.69
CA ASN A 170 -9.00 1.74 9.12
C ASN A 170 -8.04 1.61 7.92
N VAL A 171 -8.19 2.50 6.94
CA VAL A 171 -7.39 2.53 5.74
C VAL A 171 -5.99 3.08 6.05
N PRO A 172 -4.90 2.36 5.71
CA PRO A 172 -3.54 2.79 6.00
C PRO A 172 -3.11 4.00 5.16
N ILE A 173 -2.24 4.84 5.71
CA ILE A 173 -1.70 6.02 5.00
C ILE A 173 -1.03 5.65 3.66
N LEU A 174 -0.41 4.46 3.57
CA LEU A 174 0.16 3.93 2.33
C LEU A 174 -0.89 3.80 1.21
N PHE A 175 -2.09 3.29 1.55
CA PHE A 175 -3.18 3.24 0.59
C PHE A 175 -3.66 4.65 0.23
N VAL A 176 -3.83 5.55 1.20
CA VAL A 176 -4.27 6.92 0.93
C VAL A 176 -3.31 7.63 -0.03
N ALA A 177 -1.99 7.44 0.14
CA ALA A 177 -0.96 7.96 -0.75
C ALA A 177 -1.05 7.40 -2.18
N SER A 178 -1.58 6.18 -2.36
CA SER A 178 -1.80 5.56 -3.68
C SER A 178 -3.00 6.15 -4.45
N ARG A 179 -3.91 6.84 -3.76
CA ARG A 179 -5.10 7.44 -4.37
C ARG A 179 -4.73 8.74 -5.07
N ASN A 180 -4.58 8.68 -6.39
CA ASN A 180 -4.53 9.90 -7.20
C ASN A 180 -5.93 10.53 -7.22
N ASN A 181 -6.09 11.74 -6.67
CA ASN A 181 -7.36 12.45 -6.78
C ASN A 181 -7.42 13.15 -8.15
N HIS A 182 -8.14 12.57 -9.12
CA HIS A 182 -8.26 13.07 -10.50
C HIS A 182 -8.95 14.45 -10.62
N LEU A 183 -9.41 15.06 -9.52
CA LEU A 183 -10.19 16.31 -9.54
C LEU A 183 -9.40 17.59 -9.85
N MET A 184 -8.11 17.55 -10.23
CA MET A 184 -7.33 18.74 -10.58
C MET A 184 -6.59 18.60 -11.93
N LEU A 185 -7.13 19.24 -12.97
CA LEU A 185 -6.80 19.03 -14.39
C LEU A 185 -5.54 19.72 -14.95
N ILE A 186 -4.64 20.39 -14.21
CA ILE A 186 -3.52 21.14 -14.86
C ILE A 186 -2.10 20.85 -14.30
N LEU A 187 -1.92 19.96 -13.31
CA LEU A 187 -0.60 19.61 -12.73
C LEU A 187 -0.26 18.11 -12.81
N PHE A 188 -0.69 17.45 -13.89
CA PHE A 188 -0.80 15.99 -14.02
C PHE A 188 0.50 15.19 -13.82
N LEU A 189 1.68 15.74 -14.15
CA LEU A 189 2.95 15.00 -14.04
C LEU A 189 3.62 15.14 -12.66
N ALA A 190 3.65 16.35 -12.10
CA ALA A 190 4.31 16.60 -10.81
C ALA A 190 3.58 15.93 -9.65
N SER A 191 2.24 15.93 -9.67
CA SER A 191 1.41 15.30 -8.64
C SER A 191 1.52 13.77 -8.64
N LYS A 192 1.46 13.13 -9.82
CA LYS A 192 1.67 11.67 -9.96
C LYS A 192 3.03 11.21 -9.41
N ASN A 193 4.09 11.97 -9.69
CA ASN A 193 5.42 11.67 -9.16
C ASN A 193 5.48 11.79 -7.64
N ASN A 194 4.77 12.75 -7.04
CA ASN A 194 4.75 12.92 -5.59
C ASN A 194 4.03 11.77 -4.88
N HIS A 195 2.93 11.24 -5.44
CA HIS A 195 2.22 10.10 -4.86
C HIS A 195 3.10 8.83 -4.85
N LEU A 196 3.73 8.50 -5.99
CA LEU A 196 4.62 7.35 -6.07
C LEU A 196 5.86 7.52 -5.18
N THR A 197 6.40 8.74 -5.13
CA THR A 197 7.50 9.08 -4.21
C THR A 197 7.07 8.93 -2.75
N LEU A 198 5.87 9.40 -2.40
CA LEU A 198 5.34 9.27 -1.04
C LEU A 198 5.18 7.80 -0.66
N MET A 199 4.58 6.97 -1.51
CA MET A 199 4.48 5.53 -1.29
C MET A 199 5.87 4.90 -1.07
N THR A 200 6.83 5.25 -1.91
CA THR A 200 8.22 4.76 -1.81
C THR A 200 8.86 5.13 -0.47
N LEU A 201 8.70 6.39 -0.03
CA LEU A 201 9.21 6.86 1.25
C LEU A 201 8.53 6.16 2.43
N LEU A 202 7.22 5.96 2.37
CA LEU A 202 6.46 5.23 3.41
C LEU A 202 6.97 3.78 3.51
N LEU A 203 7.13 3.08 2.39
CA LEU A 203 7.66 1.71 2.35
C LEU A 203 9.11 1.64 2.90
N GLN A 204 9.98 2.58 2.51
CA GLN A 204 11.34 2.69 3.08
C GLN A 204 11.35 2.97 4.59
N LEU A 205 10.31 3.60 5.12
CA LEU A 205 10.14 3.84 6.56
C LEU A 205 9.49 2.67 7.30
N GLY A 206 9.12 1.59 6.60
CA GLY A 206 8.52 0.40 7.20
C GLY A 206 6.98 0.36 7.13
N ALA A 207 6.37 1.06 6.17
CA ALA A 207 4.96 0.85 5.87
C ALA A 207 4.72 -0.62 5.46
N ASP A 208 3.73 -1.25 6.08
CA ASP A 208 3.31 -2.59 5.75
C ASP A 208 2.56 -2.60 4.41
N ALA A 209 3.18 -3.23 3.40
CA ALA A 209 2.64 -3.34 2.05
C ALA A 209 1.37 -4.22 2.00
N ASP A 210 1.19 -5.11 2.98
CA ASP A 210 0.06 -6.02 3.12
C ASP A 210 -0.90 -5.62 4.24
N PHE A 211 -0.80 -4.38 4.74
CA PHE A 211 -1.69 -3.89 5.78
C PHE A 211 -3.15 -4.06 5.36
N ARG A 212 -3.91 -4.74 6.22
CA ARG A 212 -5.33 -5.04 5.98
C ARG A 212 -6.21 -3.99 6.64
N THR A 213 -7.17 -3.48 5.87
CA THR A 213 -8.26 -2.65 6.40
C THR A 213 -9.10 -3.44 7.39
N SER A 214 -9.99 -2.75 8.12
CA SER A 214 -11.04 -3.40 8.94
C SER A 214 -11.95 -4.36 8.16
N LYS A 215 -11.91 -4.31 6.81
CA LYS A 215 -12.64 -5.21 5.90
C LYS A 215 -11.79 -6.38 5.40
N GLY A 216 -10.54 -6.50 5.85
CA GLY A 216 -9.61 -7.53 5.41
C GLY A 216 -8.92 -7.24 4.07
N PHE A 217 -9.26 -6.14 3.39
CA PHE A 217 -8.65 -5.80 2.10
C PHE A 217 -7.25 -5.21 2.25
N THR A 218 -6.30 -5.65 1.42
CA THR A 218 -4.98 -5.03 1.24
C THR A 218 -5.03 -3.85 0.26
N SER A 219 -3.97 -3.06 0.23
CA SER A 219 -3.85 -1.94 -0.71
C SER A 219 -3.96 -2.36 -2.18
N ILE A 220 -3.37 -3.51 -2.56
CA ILE A 220 -3.45 -4.03 -3.93
C ILE A 220 -4.88 -4.39 -4.30
N GLN A 221 -5.61 -5.09 -3.43
CA GLN A 221 -7.00 -5.50 -3.72
C GLN A 221 -7.90 -4.29 -3.96
N ILE A 222 -7.74 -3.23 -3.17
CA ILE A 222 -8.55 -2.02 -3.35
C ILE A 222 -8.13 -1.28 -4.64
N LEU A 223 -6.83 -1.22 -4.96
CA LEU A 223 -6.34 -0.62 -6.21
C LEU A 223 -6.85 -1.34 -7.46
N CYS A 224 -7.09 -2.65 -7.39
CA CYS A 224 -7.66 -3.46 -8.46
C CYS A 224 -9.20 -3.48 -8.48
N SER A 225 -9.86 -2.54 -7.81
CA SER A 225 -11.33 -2.38 -7.87
C SER A 225 -11.76 -1.49 -9.03
N ASP A 226 -12.98 -1.71 -9.52
CA ASP A 226 -13.57 -0.97 -10.64
C ASP A 226 -13.52 0.55 -10.41
N ALA A 227 -13.85 0.99 -9.18
CA ALA A 227 -13.81 2.39 -8.78
C ALA A 227 -12.41 3.02 -8.82
N MET A 228 -11.34 2.23 -8.71
CA MET A 228 -9.96 2.72 -8.84
C MET A 228 -9.50 2.71 -10.28
N PHE A 229 -9.86 1.69 -11.08
CA PHE A 229 -9.61 1.68 -12.52
C PHE A 229 -10.24 2.87 -13.25
N GLU A 230 -11.44 3.29 -12.84
CA GLU A 230 -12.11 4.51 -13.35
C GLU A 230 -11.34 5.81 -13.05
N ARG A 231 -10.56 5.86 -11.96
CA ARG A 231 -9.83 7.08 -11.55
C ARG A 231 -8.51 7.26 -12.29
N GLY A 232 -8.06 6.24 -13.03
CA GLY A 232 -6.88 6.28 -13.88
C GLY A 232 -5.85 5.21 -13.53
N ASP A 233 -4.72 5.26 -14.21
CA ASP A 233 -3.73 4.18 -14.15
C ASP A 233 -3.12 3.99 -12.74
N VAL A 234 -3.27 2.76 -12.24
CA VAL A 234 -2.77 2.26 -10.94
C VAL A 234 -1.53 1.37 -11.08
N SER A 235 -1.08 1.09 -12.31
CA SER A 235 -0.07 0.08 -12.59
C SER A 235 1.25 0.33 -11.85
N LEU A 236 1.72 1.58 -11.79
CA LEU A 236 2.95 1.92 -11.06
C LEU A 236 2.83 1.68 -9.55
N SER A 237 1.66 1.99 -8.96
CA SER A 237 1.41 1.76 -7.52
C SER A 237 1.38 0.27 -7.21
N VAL A 238 0.71 -0.54 -8.06
CA VAL A 238 0.65 -2.00 -7.89
C VAL A 238 2.03 -2.62 -8.08
N ARG A 239 2.77 -2.25 -9.13
CA ARG A 239 4.14 -2.70 -9.37
C ARG A 239 5.04 -2.36 -8.18
N LEU A 240 4.94 -1.15 -7.64
CA LEU A 240 5.70 -0.76 -6.45
C LEU A 240 5.37 -1.70 -5.27
N LEU A 241 4.10 -1.89 -4.94
CA LEU A 241 3.68 -2.76 -3.83
C LEU A 241 4.15 -4.22 -4.02
N LEU A 242 3.98 -4.80 -5.21
CA LEU A 242 4.45 -6.16 -5.53
C LEU A 242 5.96 -6.29 -5.36
N SER A 243 6.71 -5.27 -5.79
CA SER A 243 8.16 -5.22 -5.69
C SER A 243 8.66 -5.09 -4.24
N TRP A 244 7.79 -4.65 -3.32
CA TRP A 244 7.97 -4.61 -1.87
C TRP A 244 7.31 -5.79 -1.14
N GLY A 245 6.95 -6.83 -1.89
CA GLY A 245 6.52 -8.11 -1.32
C GLY A 245 5.05 -8.24 -1.04
N ALA A 246 4.22 -7.24 -1.37
CA ALA A 246 2.79 -7.32 -1.19
C ALA A 246 2.24 -8.62 -1.79
N THR A 247 1.43 -9.31 -0.99
CA THR A 247 0.75 -10.54 -1.38
C THR A 247 -0.37 -10.20 -2.36
N SER A 248 -0.31 -10.83 -3.52
CA SER A 248 -1.43 -10.89 -4.46
C SER A 248 -2.10 -12.23 -4.24
N ILE A 249 -3.40 -12.24 -3.93
CA ILE A 249 -4.15 -13.50 -3.84
C ILE A 249 -4.19 -14.10 -5.24
N GLN A 250 -3.57 -15.26 -5.45
CA GLN A 250 -3.48 -15.90 -6.76
C GLN A 250 -4.56 -16.96 -6.99
N ASP A 251 -5.26 -17.38 -5.94
CA ASP A 251 -6.19 -18.51 -6.01
C ASP A 251 -7.65 -18.11 -5.72
N GLY A 252 -8.49 -18.26 -6.75
CA GLY A 252 -9.95 -18.13 -6.66
C GLY A 252 -10.61 -17.67 -7.96
N ASP A 253 -11.86 -18.09 -8.19
CA ASP A 253 -12.64 -17.65 -9.36
C ASP A 253 -12.87 -16.13 -9.35
N GLU A 254 -13.03 -15.52 -8.16
CA GLU A 254 -13.16 -14.07 -8.01
C GLU A 254 -11.92 -13.30 -8.51
N TRP A 255 -10.72 -13.82 -8.28
CA TRP A 255 -9.49 -13.17 -8.73
C TRP A 255 -9.36 -13.26 -10.26
N LYS A 256 -9.71 -14.40 -10.86
CA LYS A 256 -9.75 -14.56 -12.33
C LYS A 256 -10.75 -13.63 -12.98
N ASP A 257 -11.91 -13.44 -12.37
CA ASP A 257 -12.92 -12.48 -12.81
C ASP A 257 -12.34 -11.05 -12.74
N ARG A 258 -11.63 -10.70 -11.66
CA ARG A 258 -10.95 -9.41 -11.53
C ARG A 258 -9.88 -9.18 -12.60
N LEU A 259 -9.07 -10.18 -12.94
CA LEU A 259 -8.10 -10.09 -14.03
C LEU A 259 -8.77 -9.93 -15.40
N SER A 260 -9.91 -10.59 -15.60
CA SER A 260 -10.73 -10.44 -16.80
C SER A 260 -11.28 -9.01 -16.93
N ILE A 261 -11.83 -8.46 -15.85
CA ILE A 261 -12.26 -7.06 -15.79
C ILE A 261 -11.07 -6.14 -16.10
N ALA A 262 -9.91 -6.33 -15.45
CA ALA A 262 -8.73 -5.51 -15.72
C ALA A 262 -8.37 -5.47 -17.22
N ARG A 263 -8.50 -6.60 -17.94
CA ARG A 263 -8.31 -6.67 -19.40
C ARG A 263 -9.38 -5.92 -20.19
N GLU A 264 -10.65 -6.00 -19.79
CA GLU A 264 -11.73 -5.23 -20.43
C GLU A 264 -11.50 -3.72 -20.31
N TRP A 265 -10.90 -3.28 -19.20
CA TRP A 265 -10.49 -1.89 -18.97
C TRP A 265 -9.14 -1.52 -19.63
N GLY A 266 -8.48 -2.45 -20.33
CA GLY A 266 -7.23 -2.22 -21.06
C GLY A 266 -5.95 -2.41 -20.24
N TYR A 267 -6.04 -2.86 -18.98
CA TYR A 267 -4.89 -3.13 -18.11
C TYR A 267 -4.28 -4.52 -18.37
N HIS A 268 -3.97 -4.82 -19.63
CA HIS A 268 -3.47 -6.14 -20.04
C HIS A 268 -2.14 -6.50 -19.40
N GLU A 269 -1.17 -5.59 -19.37
CA GLU A 269 0.13 -5.83 -18.74
C GLU A 269 -0.04 -6.12 -17.24
N LEU A 270 -0.86 -5.33 -16.55
CA LEU A 270 -1.14 -5.52 -15.13
C LEU A 270 -1.80 -6.87 -14.87
N ALA A 271 -2.78 -7.27 -15.69
CA ALA A 271 -3.42 -8.56 -15.60
C ALA A 271 -2.42 -9.71 -15.79
N ASN A 272 -1.52 -9.59 -16.78
CA ASN A 272 -0.48 -10.59 -17.03
C ASN A 272 0.50 -10.71 -15.86
N LEU A 273 0.87 -9.61 -15.18
CA LEU A 273 1.73 -9.70 -13.98
C LEU A 273 1.13 -10.61 -12.91
N PHE A 274 -0.18 -10.57 -12.73
CA PHE A 274 -0.86 -11.34 -11.70
C PHE A 274 -1.12 -12.80 -12.08
N GLU A 275 -0.93 -13.19 -13.33
CA GLU A 275 -1.00 -14.60 -13.77
C GLU A 275 0.25 -15.40 -13.41
N SER A 276 1.27 -14.73 -12.88
CA SER A 276 2.52 -15.35 -12.45
C SER A 276 2.83 -15.01 -10.99
N GLU A 277 3.47 -15.96 -10.30
CA GLU A 277 4.03 -15.76 -8.96
C GLU A 277 5.01 -14.58 -8.87
N LEU A 278 5.85 -14.39 -9.90
CA LEU A 278 6.98 -13.44 -9.86
C LEU A 278 6.68 -12.11 -10.56
N GLY A 279 5.55 -11.98 -11.27
CA GLY A 279 5.21 -10.75 -11.99
C GLY A 279 5.19 -9.52 -11.08
N GLY A 280 5.93 -8.48 -11.45
CA GLY A 280 6.05 -7.22 -10.72
C GLY A 280 6.91 -7.31 -9.45
N ARG A 281 7.37 -8.51 -9.08
CA ARG A 281 8.17 -8.73 -7.88
C ARG A 281 9.64 -8.49 -8.13
N ARG A 282 10.35 -8.23 -7.03
CA ARG A 282 11.81 -8.23 -7.01
C ARG A 282 12.32 -9.65 -6.89
N CYS A 283 13.32 -9.96 -7.68
CA CYS A 283 13.95 -11.26 -7.74
C CYS A 283 15.48 -11.13 -7.67
N GLU A 284 16.11 -12.23 -7.30
CA GLU A 284 17.53 -12.49 -7.48
C GLU A 284 17.72 -13.44 -8.66
N ILE A 285 18.67 -13.13 -9.54
CA ILE A 285 19.01 -13.99 -10.67
C ILE A 285 19.83 -15.17 -10.14
N VAL A 286 19.37 -16.38 -10.45
CA VAL A 286 20.00 -17.63 -10.03
C VAL A 286 20.15 -18.57 -11.22
N ASN A 287 21.06 -19.55 -11.08
CA ASN A 287 21.16 -20.68 -12.00
C ASN A 287 21.26 -20.29 -13.50
N LEU A 288 21.98 -19.21 -13.84
CA LEU A 288 22.18 -18.78 -15.22
C LEU A 288 23.60 -19.11 -15.70
N PRO A 289 23.84 -20.26 -16.37
CA PRO A 289 25.19 -20.69 -16.74
C PRO A 289 25.74 -19.94 -17.95
N SER A 290 24.85 -19.36 -18.77
CA SER A 290 25.21 -18.60 -19.97
C SER A 290 25.83 -17.24 -19.65
N GLN A 291 25.51 -16.67 -18.47
CA GLN A 291 26.02 -15.40 -17.97
C GLN A 291 26.24 -15.51 -16.45
N PRO A 292 27.26 -16.25 -16.00
CA PRO A 292 27.47 -16.51 -14.57
C PRO A 292 27.73 -15.24 -13.75
N GLU A 293 28.24 -14.18 -14.38
CA GLU A 293 28.57 -12.88 -13.78
C GLU A 293 27.36 -12.06 -13.31
N ILE A 294 26.14 -12.43 -13.74
CA ILE A 294 24.91 -11.78 -13.28
C ILE A 294 24.14 -12.60 -12.23
N ASN A 295 24.59 -13.81 -11.91
CA ASN A 295 24.02 -14.56 -10.78
C ASN A 295 24.26 -13.79 -9.47
N GLY A 296 23.26 -13.77 -8.61
CA GLY A 296 23.23 -13.00 -7.35
C GLY A 296 22.82 -11.54 -7.52
N LYS A 297 22.74 -11.02 -8.75
CA LYS A 297 22.23 -9.65 -8.98
C LYS A 297 20.72 -9.60 -8.84
N THR A 298 20.21 -8.45 -8.39
CA THR A 298 18.78 -8.23 -8.19
C THR A 298 18.14 -7.55 -9.41
N CYS A 299 16.89 -7.92 -9.67
CA CYS A 299 16.10 -7.41 -10.77
C CYS A 299 14.62 -7.30 -10.38
N VAL A 300 13.84 -6.58 -11.18
CA VAL A 300 12.37 -6.56 -11.09
C VAL A 300 11.80 -7.24 -12.33
N ALA A 301 10.85 -8.15 -12.13
CA ALA A 301 10.13 -8.79 -13.24
C ALA A 301 9.02 -7.87 -13.77
N ASP A 302 9.40 -6.90 -14.60
CA ASP A 302 8.52 -5.85 -15.10
C ASP A 302 7.44 -6.36 -16.05
N GLU A 303 7.62 -7.50 -16.69
CA GLU A 303 6.61 -8.05 -17.59
C GLU A 303 6.63 -9.56 -17.50
N TYR A 304 5.45 -10.17 -17.45
CA TYR A 304 5.30 -11.60 -17.65
C TYR A 304 4.80 -11.83 -19.07
N LEU A 305 5.43 -12.77 -19.77
CA LEU A 305 5.15 -13.18 -21.14
C LEU A 305 4.50 -14.58 -21.10
N PRO A 306 3.15 -14.68 -21.12
CA PRO A 306 2.46 -15.95 -20.92
C PRO A 306 2.79 -16.99 -22.01
N ASP A 307 2.97 -16.55 -23.27
CA ASP A 307 3.21 -17.43 -24.42
C ASP A 307 4.52 -18.22 -24.32
N SER A 308 5.55 -17.64 -23.70
CA SER A 308 6.86 -18.27 -23.53
C SER A 308 7.16 -18.69 -22.09
N ASN A 309 6.27 -18.37 -21.14
CA ASN A 309 6.49 -18.50 -19.70
C ASN A 309 7.84 -17.88 -19.28
N GLN A 310 8.06 -16.63 -19.68
CA GLN A 310 9.29 -15.88 -19.39
C GLN A 310 8.96 -14.50 -18.82
N TYR A 311 9.97 -13.87 -18.23
CA TYR A 311 9.89 -12.55 -17.65
C TYR A 311 10.83 -11.61 -18.38
N LYS A 312 10.34 -10.42 -18.71
CA LYS A 312 11.20 -9.28 -18.99
C LYS A 312 11.58 -8.67 -17.66
N VAL A 313 12.87 -8.74 -17.32
CA VAL A 313 13.39 -8.25 -16.05
C VAL A 313 14.30 -7.06 -16.27
N THR A 314 14.22 -6.05 -15.41
CA THR A 314 15.19 -4.95 -15.37
C THR A 314 16.13 -5.12 -14.19
N LEU A 315 17.44 -5.13 -14.45
CA LEU A 315 18.46 -5.14 -13.40
C LEU A 315 18.42 -3.84 -12.59
N GLU A 316 18.59 -3.94 -11.28
CA GLU A 316 18.60 -2.76 -10.40
C GLU A 316 19.92 -1.98 -10.41
N THR A 317 20.93 -2.49 -11.10
CA THR A 317 22.20 -1.76 -11.30
C THR A 317 21.95 -0.45 -12.07
N LYS A 318 22.88 0.51 -11.98
CA LYS A 318 22.78 1.79 -12.71
C LYS A 318 22.55 1.65 -14.22
N SER A 319 23.00 0.54 -14.83
CA SER A 319 22.80 0.28 -16.25
C SER A 319 21.34 0.06 -16.63
N LYS A 320 20.49 -0.35 -15.68
CA LYS A 320 19.09 -0.75 -15.90
C LYS A 320 18.92 -1.69 -17.11
N ALA A 321 19.87 -2.60 -17.29
CA ALA A 321 19.82 -3.55 -18.39
C ALA A 321 18.57 -4.43 -18.31
N VAL A 322 17.93 -4.66 -19.46
CA VAL A 322 16.73 -5.47 -19.58
C VAL A 322 17.10 -6.84 -20.13
N LEU A 323 16.62 -7.91 -19.48
CA LEU A 323 16.87 -9.30 -19.85
C LEU A 323 15.54 -10.04 -20.00
N VAL A 324 15.56 -11.17 -20.70
CA VAL A 324 14.43 -12.11 -20.75
C VAL A 324 14.88 -13.42 -20.10
N LEU A 325 14.25 -13.78 -18.98
CA LEU A 325 14.64 -14.92 -18.16
C LEU A 325 13.44 -15.84 -17.89
N GLY A 326 13.70 -17.14 -17.77
CA GLY A 326 12.69 -18.10 -17.34
C GLY A 326 12.50 -18.11 -15.81
N PRO A 327 11.41 -18.69 -15.30
CA PRO A 327 11.15 -18.80 -13.85
C PRO A 327 12.28 -19.51 -13.10
N ASP A 328 12.89 -20.54 -13.69
CA ASP A 328 13.99 -21.31 -13.07
C ASP A 328 15.26 -20.47 -12.83
N ASN A 329 15.36 -19.30 -13.47
CA ASN A 329 16.48 -18.37 -13.31
C ASN A 329 16.19 -17.23 -12.32
N LEU A 330 15.03 -17.24 -11.66
CA LEU A 330 14.58 -16.17 -10.78
C LEU A 330 14.17 -16.74 -9.43
N LYS A 331 14.70 -16.14 -8.36
CA LYS A 331 14.26 -16.42 -7.00
C LYS A 331 13.64 -15.16 -6.40
N ARG A 332 12.41 -15.24 -5.89
CA ARG A 332 11.73 -14.12 -5.22
C ARG A 332 12.61 -13.56 -4.09
N ARG A 333 12.80 -12.24 -4.07
CA ARG A 333 13.57 -11.49 -3.07
C ARG A 333 12.96 -10.10 -2.92
N ASP A 334 11.91 -9.99 -2.13
CA ASP A 334 11.16 -8.74 -1.97
C ASP A 334 11.99 -7.63 -1.34
N ARG A 335 11.61 -6.37 -1.57
CA ARG A 335 12.25 -5.23 -0.90
C ARG A 335 11.88 -5.18 0.57
N THR A 336 12.85 -4.71 1.36
CA THR A 336 12.65 -4.34 2.76
C THR A 336 13.28 -2.97 3.01
N PRO A 337 12.99 -2.28 4.13
CA PRO A 337 13.68 -1.04 4.49
C PRO A 337 15.21 -1.17 4.46
N GLN A 338 15.75 -2.34 4.81
CA GLN A 338 17.19 -2.65 4.82
C GLN A 338 17.72 -3.12 3.45
N ASP A 339 16.88 -3.76 2.64
CA ASP A 339 17.21 -4.33 1.32
C ASP A 339 16.25 -3.79 0.24
N CYS A 340 16.32 -2.48 -0.03
CA CYS A 340 15.41 -1.79 -0.93
C CYS A 340 15.90 -1.71 -2.40
N GLY A 341 17.18 -1.97 -2.66
CA GLY A 341 17.80 -1.93 -3.99
C GLY A 341 18.04 -0.51 -4.56
N TYR A 342 17.38 0.49 -4.02
CA TYR A 342 17.58 1.91 -4.28
C TYR A 342 17.14 2.70 -3.03
N TYR A 343 17.54 3.97 -2.91
CA TYR A 343 17.09 4.79 -1.78
C TYR A 343 16.60 6.17 -2.22
N VAL A 344 15.44 6.58 -1.73
CA VAL A 344 14.86 7.90 -2.00
C VAL A 344 14.91 8.75 -0.74
N GLU A 345 15.47 9.96 -0.86
CA GLU A 345 15.44 11.00 0.16
C GLU A 345 14.52 12.15 -0.26
N PHE A 346 13.89 12.79 0.71
CA PHE A 346 13.17 14.05 0.50
C PHE A 346 13.77 15.12 1.39
N LYS A 347 14.44 16.11 0.78
CA LYS A 347 15.16 17.20 1.48
C LYS A 347 14.84 18.52 0.80
N ASN A 348 14.49 19.54 1.58
CA ASN A 348 14.23 20.91 1.10
C ASN A 348 13.23 20.97 -0.06
N GLY A 349 12.14 20.18 0.03
CA GLY A 349 11.12 20.12 -1.02
C GLY A 349 11.52 19.38 -2.30
N ARG A 350 12.71 18.77 -2.34
CA ARG A 350 13.22 18.02 -3.49
C ARG A 350 13.40 16.54 -3.16
N THR A 351 13.10 15.71 -4.14
CA THR A 351 13.33 14.27 -4.09
C THR A 351 14.71 13.96 -4.68
N ILE A 352 15.52 13.20 -3.95
CA ILE A 352 16.82 12.71 -4.39
C ILE A 352 16.74 11.19 -4.45
N ARG A 353 17.03 10.61 -5.61
CA ARG A 353 17.08 9.16 -5.79
C ARG A 353 18.54 8.72 -5.88
N HIS A 354 18.89 7.74 -5.06
CA HIS A 354 20.18 7.06 -5.04
C HIS A 354 20.02 5.68 -5.67
N ASP A 355 20.65 5.49 -6.82
CA ASP A 355 20.76 4.19 -7.50
C ASP A 355 22.18 3.62 -7.27
N PHE A 356 22.29 2.30 -7.12
CA PHE A 356 23.51 1.62 -6.73
C PHE A 356 24.02 0.67 -7.83
N ASP A 357 25.31 0.37 -7.83
CA ASP A 357 25.89 -0.60 -8.75
C ASP A 357 25.74 -2.04 -8.25
N SER A 358 25.61 -2.21 -6.94
CA SER A 358 25.40 -3.48 -6.26
C SER A 358 24.38 -3.35 -5.12
N ASN A 359 23.83 -4.49 -4.67
CA ASN A 359 22.89 -4.49 -3.55
C ASN A 359 23.62 -4.23 -2.22
N GLU A 360 24.88 -4.66 -2.12
CA GLU A 360 25.76 -4.44 -1.00
C GLU A 360 26.03 -2.95 -0.76
N ASP A 361 26.23 -2.17 -1.85
CA ASP A 361 26.38 -0.72 -1.75
C ASP A 361 25.11 -0.06 -1.21
N CYS A 362 23.93 -0.54 -1.63
CA CYS A 362 22.64 -0.06 -1.14
C CYS A 362 22.51 -0.34 0.37
N HIS A 363 22.84 -1.56 0.80
CA HIS A 363 22.79 -1.95 2.22
C HIS A 363 23.75 -1.12 3.07
N ALA A 364 24.98 -0.91 2.59
CA ALA A 364 25.97 -0.10 3.28
C ALA A 364 25.49 1.35 3.43
N PHE A 365 24.87 1.91 2.40
CA PHE A 365 24.29 3.25 2.45
C PHE A 365 23.14 3.36 3.47
N VAL A 366 22.20 2.42 3.45
CA VAL A 366 21.08 2.38 4.40
C VAL A 366 21.57 2.20 5.84
N ALA A 367 22.53 1.30 6.06
CA ALA A 367 23.13 1.08 7.37
C ALA A 367 23.81 2.34 7.92
N ALA A 368 24.55 3.07 7.07
CA ALA A 368 25.18 4.33 7.45
C ALA A 368 24.15 5.40 7.85
N LEU A 369 23.02 5.48 7.15
CA LEU A 369 21.93 6.42 7.49
C LEU A 369 21.30 6.11 8.85
N ASN A 370 21.04 4.83 9.13
CA ASN A 370 20.44 4.42 10.40
C ASN A 370 21.37 4.73 11.59
N ASN A 371 22.67 4.45 11.45
CA ASN A 371 23.67 4.77 12.47
C ASN A 371 23.78 6.29 12.73
N ASN A 372 23.68 7.10 11.67
CA ASN A 372 23.71 8.56 11.79
C ASN A 372 22.43 9.13 12.42
N ARG A 373 21.27 8.47 12.23
CA ARG A 373 20.00 8.88 12.82
C ARG A 373 19.96 8.62 14.33
N GLU A 374 20.64 7.59 14.80
CA GLU A 374 20.81 7.30 16.24
C GLU A 374 21.77 8.29 16.94
N THR A 375 22.64 8.97 16.18
CA THR A 375 23.65 9.90 16.70
C THR A 375 23.33 11.37 16.51
N GLN A 376 22.27 11.74 15.77
CA GLN A 376 21.88 13.14 15.62
C GLN A 376 20.92 13.61 16.73
N PRO A 377 21.23 14.71 17.46
CA PRO A 377 20.22 15.43 18.20
C PRO A 377 19.23 16.06 17.20
N ALA A 378 17.95 16.12 17.58
CA ALA A 378 16.88 16.68 16.75
C ALA A 378 17.32 17.99 16.09
N VAL A 379 17.33 18.03 14.75
CA VAL A 379 17.57 19.26 13.99
C VAL A 379 16.51 20.27 14.43
N THR A 380 16.93 21.31 15.14
CA THR A 380 16.03 22.34 15.64
C THR A 380 15.42 23.09 14.47
N GLU A 381 14.12 23.38 14.50
CA GLU A 381 13.42 24.16 13.46
C GLU A 381 14.15 25.49 13.13
N GLU A 382 14.90 26.06 14.08
CA GLU A 382 15.74 27.24 13.86
C GLU A 382 16.90 27.02 12.87
N ALA A 383 17.51 25.84 12.85
CA ALA A 383 18.63 25.55 11.94
C ALA A 383 18.14 25.40 10.49
N GLU A 384 16.95 24.82 10.31
CA GLU A 384 16.29 24.71 9.01
C GLU A 384 15.80 26.08 8.54
N ALA A 385 15.18 26.88 9.42
CA ALA A 385 14.74 28.24 9.10
C ALA A 385 15.91 29.17 8.72
N ARG A 386 17.06 29.06 9.41
CA ARG A 386 18.27 29.82 9.06
C ARG A 386 18.83 29.41 7.69
N ALA A 387 18.76 28.13 7.34
CA ALA A 387 19.21 27.65 6.04
C ALA A 387 18.26 28.07 4.90
N GLU A 388 16.94 28.04 5.12
CA GLU A 388 15.93 28.54 4.17
C GLU A 388 16.07 30.05 3.96
N GLN A 389 16.31 30.81 5.04
CA GLN A 389 16.54 32.26 4.95
C GLN A 389 17.82 32.58 4.17
N ALA A 390 18.93 31.88 4.44
CA ALA A 390 20.18 32.07 3.70
C ALA A 390 20.05 31.72 2.21
N ALA A 391 19.24 30.71 1.88
CA ALA A 391 18.95 30.35 0.49
C ALA A 391 18.09 31.42 -0.22
N ALA A 392 17.10 31.99 0.46
CA ALA A 392 16.28 33.08 -0.06
C ALA A 392 17.10 34.37 -0.30
N GLU A 393 18.02 34.69 0.62
CA GLU A 393 18.93 35.83 0.49
C GLU A 393 19.87 35.65 -0.72
N LEU A 394 20.40 34.45 -0.94
CA LEU A 394 21.21 34.12 -2.13
C LEU A 394 20.43 34.23 -3.45
N LEU A 395 19.15 33.84 -3.46
CA LEU A 395 18.29 33.98 -4.65
C LEU A 395 17.99 35.44 -4.97
N ALA A 396 17.79 36.26 -3.94
CA ALA A 396 17.61 37.71 -4.09
C ALA A 396 18.88 38.40 -4.62
N GLU A 397 20.06 37.99 -4.15
CA GLU A 397 21.35 38.50 -4.68
C GLU A 397 21.60 38.13 -6.15
N LEU A 398 21.09 36.97 -6.59
CA LEU A 398 21.18 36.53 -7.99
C LEU A 398 20.13 37.17 -8.90
N GLY A 399 19.24 38.01 -8.37
CA GLY A 399 18.23 38.74 -9.16
C GLY A 399 17.15 37.84 -9.78
N LEU A 400 16.93 36.65 -9.23
CA LEU A 400 15.93 35.67 -9.69
C LEU A 400 14.66 35.73 -8.83
N ASP A 401 14.16 36.93 -8.55
CA ASP A 401 12.89 37.10 -7.84
C ASP A 401 11.72 36.82 -8.80
N ASP A 402 11.01 35.72 -8.56
CA ASP A 402 9.67 35.47 -9.12
C ASP A 402 8.68 36.47 -8.48
N SER A 403 8.62 37.68 -9.03
CA SER A 403 7.57 38.63 -8.68
C SER A 403 6.21 38.16 -9.23
N PRO A 404 5.14 38.17 -8.44
CA PRO A 404 3.79 37.88 -8.93
C PRO A 404 3.36 38.96 -9.94
N SER A 405 3.06 38.57 -11.17
CA SER A 405 2.49 39.45 -12.17
C SER A 405 1.07 39.87 -11.76
N GLU A 406 0.91 41.13 -11.36
CA GLU A 406 -0.38 41.82 -11.27
C GLU A 406 -1.07 41.91 -12.66
N PRO A 407 -2.41 41.92 -12.72
CA PRO A 407 -3.17 41.75 -13.96
C PRO A 407 -3.15 43.01 -14.83
N SER A 408 -2.72 42.85 -16.08
CA SER A 408 -2.84 43.84 -17.15
C SER A 408 -4.32 44.12 -17.47
N SER A 409 -4.87 45.19 -16.90
CA SER A 409 -6.13 45.79 -17.35
C SER A 409 -5.85 46.79 -18.48
N GLY A 410 -6.39 46.52 -19.67
CA GLY A 410 -5.98 47.22 -20.89
C GLY A 410 -7.04 47.31 -21.98
N CYS A 411 -8.30 47.65 -21.67
CA CYS A 411 -9.25 48.14 -22.68
C CYS A 411 -9.36 49.67 -22.63
N LYS A 412 -8.51 50.36 -23.42
CA LYS A 412 -8.64 51.79 -23.69
C LYS A 412 -9.77 52.04 -24.69
N ALA A 413 -10.95 52.41 -24.20
CA ALA A 413 -12.00 53.05 -25.00
C ALA A 413 -11.61 54.50 -25.31
N LYS A 414 -11.30 54.78 -26.59
CA LYS A 414 -11.06 56.13 -27.12
C LYS A 414 -12.37 56.95 -27.10
N LYS A 415 -12.49 57.95 -26.21
CA LYS A 415 -13.51 59.01 -26.32
C LYS A 415 -13.04 60.08 -27.31
N SER A 416 -13.69 60.13 -28.47
CA SER A 416 -13.58 61.21 -29.45
C SER A 416 -14.56 62.35 -29.15
N LYS A 417 -14.14 63.56 -29.55
CA LYS A 417 -14.70 64.88 -29.24
C LYS A 417 -16.16 65.06 -29.66
N LYS A 418 -16.94 65.65 -28.75
CA LYS A 418 -18.30 66.19 -28.96
C LYS A 418 -18.21 67.51 -29.75
N LYS A 419 -18.75 67.56 -30.97
CA LYS A 419 -18.98 68.79 -31.75
C LYS A 419 -20.48 69.12 -31.69
N LYS A 420 -20.81 70.35 -31.28
CA LYS A 420 -22.17 70.92 -31.29
C LYS A 420 -22.66 71.07 -32.73
N GLY A 421 -23.87 70.59 -33.03
CA GLY A 421 -24.67 70.89 -34.21
C GLY A 421 -26.15 70.77 -33.82
N GLY A 422 -26.92 71.83 -34.06
CA GLY A 422 -28.15 72.12 -33.31
C GLY A 422 -29.47 71.56 -33.82
N LYS A 423 -30.49 71.80 -32.98
CA LYS A 423 -31.94 71.97 -33.22
C LYS A 423 -32.50 71.49 -34.57
N LYS A 424 -33.49 70.59 -34.50
CA LYS A 424 -34.92 70.99 -34.60
C LYS A 424 -35.86 69.92 -34.06
N LYS A 425 -36.78 70.38 -33.21
CA LYS A 425 -38.01 69.70 -32.78
C LYS A 425 -38.92 69.44 -33.99
N ARG A 426 -39.73 68.38 -33.88
CA ARG A 426 -41.13 68.39 -34.33
C ARG A 426 -42.00 68.42 -33.06
N LYS A 427 -42.79 69.50 -32.96
CA LYS A 427 -43.81 69.90 -31.97
C LYS A 427 -43.36 69.94 -30.51
#